data_AF-A0AA95F840-F1
#
_entry.id   AF-A0AA95F840-F1
#
_cell.length_a   1.000
_cell.length_b   1.000
_cell.length_c   1.000
_cell.angle_alpha   90.00
_cell.angle_beta   90.00
_cell.angle_gamma   90.00
#
_symmetry.space_group_name_H-M   'P 1'
#
loop_
_entity.id
_entity.type
_entity.pdbx_description
1 polymer ?
#
loop_
_entity_poly.entity_id
_entity_poly.type
_entity_poly.pdbx_seq_one_letter_code
_entity_poly.pdbx_strand_id
1 'polypeptide(L)'
;MSKFSQSARIGGADRFLGRVLRELSTRADGILVVDDDLARRGDPGLDRASFIDDRVIRWGDLHSEPRDLTGLIRTGASGYPLNAFVCGSGDRQAFRPPVGPLSESEVALLARQVQVVIHSIYDAESFLLLAIDDKADSLLASLTRTQAEFGEVDENRVSGSPGI
;
A
#
# COMPACT_ATOMS: atom_id res chain seq x y z
N MET A 1 14.37 17.35 -11.15
CA MET A 1 13.30 16.96 -12.12
C MET A 1 12.93 15.52 -11.83
N SER A 2 11.72 15.30 -11.30
CA SER A 2 11.23 14.01 -10.80
C SER A 2 10.69 13.15 -11.95
N LYS A 3 11.29 11.97 -12.19
CA LYS A 3 10.80 10.94 -13.12
C LYS A 3 9.95 9.94 -12.34
N PHE A 4 8.68 10.24 -12.12
CA PHE A 4 7.76 9.35 -11.39
C PHE A 4 6.46 9.17 -12.15
N SER A 5 6.50 8.36 -13.21
CA SER A 5 5.29 7.66 -13.65
C SER A 5 5.69 6.39 -14.41
N GLN A 6 5.54 5.24 -13.76
CA GLN A 6 5.48 3.96 -14.46
C GLN A 6 4.05 3.42 -14.29
N SER A 7 3.36 3.22 -15.41
CA SER A 7 2.06 2.57 -15.46
C SER A 7 2.29 1.06 -15.48
N ALA A 8 1.84 0.35 -14.45
CA ALA A 8 1.80 -1.10 -14.45
C ALA A 8 0.40 -1.56 -14.89
N ARG A 9 0.32 -2.60 -15.74
CA ARG A 9 -0.96 -3.29 -16.03
C ARG A 9 -1.57 -3.81 -14.71
N ILE A 10 -2.89 -4.00 -14.67
CA ILE A 10 -3.71 -4.31 -13.47
C ILE A 10 -3.14 -5.46 -12.58
N GLY A 11 -2.45 -6.45 -13.15
CA GLY A 11 -1.75 -7.52 -12.39
C GLY A 11 -0.30 -7.24 -12.00
N GLY A 12 0.35 -6.30 -12.70
CA GLY A 12 1.69 -5.81 -12.37
C GLY A 12 1.68 -4.81 -11.20
N ALA A 13 0.63 -3.98 -11.11
CA ALA A 13 0.48 -2.98 -10.06
C ALA A 13 0.42 -3.64 -8.67
N ASP A 14 -0.44 -4.64 -8.49
CA ASP A 14 -0.53 -5.40 -7.23
C ASP A 14 0.77 -6.13 -6.90
N ARG A 15 1.41 -6.77 -7.88
CA ARG A 15 2.66 -7.50 -7.66
C ARG A 15 3.77 -6.56 -7.21
N PHE A 16 3.87 -5.40 -7.85
CA PHE A 16 4.84 -4.39 -7.47
C PHE A 16 4.53 -3.81 -6.09
N LEU A 17 3.27 -3.45 -5.83
CA LEU A 17 2.84 -2.94 -4.54
C LEU A 17 3.10 -3.95 -3.42
N GLY A 18 2.77 -5.22 -3.65
CA GLY A 18 3.04 -6.30 -2.71
C GLY A 18 4.54 -6.49 -2.44
N ARG A 19 5.40 -6.32 -3.46
CA ARG A 19 6.86 -6.29 -3.27
C ARG A 19 7.28 -5.10 -2.40
N VAL A 20 6.76 -3.91 -2.69
CA VAL A 20 7.05 -2.70 -1.88
C VAL A 20 6.66 -2.90 -0.43
N LEU A 21 5.45 -3.38 -0.15
CA LEU A 21 4.96 -3.65 1.21
C LEU A 21 5.82 -4.67 1.94
N ARG A 22 6.25 -5.74 1.24
CA ARG A 22 7.17 -6.74 1.80
C ARG A 22 8.53 -6.13 2.15
N GLU A 23 9.08 -5.29 1.29
CA GLU A 23 10.39 -4.66 1.54
C GLU A 23 10.30 -3.67 2.71
N LEU A 24 9.20 -2.93 2.82
CA LEU A 24 8.92 -2.07 3.97
C LEU A 24 8.82 -2.90 5.27
N SER A 25 8.20 -4.08 5.24
CA SER A 25 8.09 -4.96 6.42
C SER A 25 9.44 -5.50 6.92
N THR A 26 10.45 -5.59 6.05
CA THR A 26 11.79 -6.01 6.49
C THR A 26 12.52 -4.95 7.32
N ARG A 27 12.06 -3.69 7.28
CA ARG A 27 12.76 -2.55 7.89
C ARG A 27 12.19 -2.12 9.23
N ALA A 28 10.91 -2.38 9.48
CA ALA A 28 10.25 -2.01 10.72
C ALA A 28 9.02 -2.89 10.97
N ASP A 29 8.67 -3.06 12.24
CA ASP A 29 7.30 -3.43 12.59
C ASP A 29 6.39 -2.29 12.12
N GLY A 30 5.36 -2.66 11.37
CA GLY A 30 4.53 -1.71 10.64
C GLY A 30 3.15 -2.27 10.38
N ILE A 31 2.22 -1.38 10.10
CA ILE A 31 0.88 -1.72 9.66
C ILE A 31 0.56 -0.97 8.37
N LEU A 32 -0.30 -1.58 7.57
CA LEU A 32 -1.03 -0.90 6.51
C LEU A 32 -2.36 -0.43 7.09
N VAL A 33 -2.67 0.85 6.95
CA VAL A 33 -3.94 1.48 7.30
C VAL A 33 -4.67 1.86 6.02
N VAL A 34 -5.96 1.60 5.93
CA VAL A 34 -6.80 1.82 4.76
C VAL A 34 -8.05 2.58 5.19
N ASP A 35 -8.30 3.74 4.59
CA ASP A 35 -9.58 4.45 4.68
C ASP A 35 -10.59 3.75 3.76
N ASP A 36 -11.48 2.95 4.32
CA ASP A 36 -12.48 2.17 3.58
C ASP A 36 -13.62 3.08 3.15
N ASP A 37 -13.46 3.67 1.97
CA ASP A 37 -14.44 4.60 1.38
C ASP A 37 -15.77 3.91 1.02
N LEU A 38 -15.79 2.57 0.89
CA LEU A 38 -16.99 1.78 0.59
C LEU A 38 -17.86 1.47 1.81
N ALA A 39 -17.33 1.65 3.02
CA ALA A 39 -18.05 1.37 4.25
C ALA A 39 -18.32 2.64 5.07
N ARG A 40 -19.37 2.60 5.88
CA ARG A 40 -19.73 3.62 6.86
C ARG A 40 -19.98 2.97 8.21
N ARG A 41 -19.79 3.75 9.27
CA ARG A 41 -20.09 3.31 10.63
C ARG A 41 -21.53 2.83 10.73
N GLY A 42 -21.71 1.58 11.16
CA GLY A 42 -23.01 0.93 11.27
C GLY A 42 -23.29 -0.12 10.19
N ASP A 43 -22.47 -0.19 9.14
CA ASP A 43 -22.55 -1.26 8.14
C ASP A 43 -22.20 -2.63 8.76
N PRO A 44 -22.75 -3.74 8.22
CA PRO A 44 -22.41 -5.08 8.68
C PRO A 44 -20.96 -5.45 8.35
N GLY A 45 -20.35 -6.34 9.15
CA GLY A 45 -19.00 -6.88 8.89
C GLY A 45 -17.85 -5.95 9.30
N LEU A 46 -18.10 -5.07 10.28
CA LEU A 46 -17.13 -4.10 10.80
C LEU A 46 -16.53 -4.50 12.16
N ASP A 47 -16.59 -5.78 12.53
CA ASP A 47 -16.17 -6.30 13.84
C ASP A 47 -14.67 -6.07 14.17
N ARG A 48 -13.86 -5.77 13.16
CA ARG A 48 -12.41 -5.53 13.27
C ARG A 48 -11.99 -4.15 12.76
N ALA A 49 -12.94 -3.24 12.58
CA ALA A 49 -12.67 -1.89 12.09
C ALA A 49 -12.48 -0.88 13.22
N SER A 50 -11.72 0.16 12.91
CA SER A 50 -11.62 1.37 13.71
C SER A 50 -12.41 2.49 13.04
N PHE A 51 -12.78 3.54 13.79
CA PHE A 51 -13.60 4.63 13.25
C PHE A 51 -12.99 6.00 13.54
N ILE A 52 -13.02 6.89 12.54
CA ILE A 52 -12.75 8.32 12.70
C ILE A 52 -14.00 9.03 12.19
N ASP A 53 -14.79 9.60 13.11
CA ASP A 53 -16.14 10.07 12.83
C ASP A 53 -16.99 8.97 12.18
N ASP A 54 -17.39 9.17 10.91
CA ASP A 54 -18.15 8.21 10.10
C ASP A 54 -17.27 7.37 9.16
N ARG A 55 -15.96 7.67 9.09
CA ARG A 55 -15.00 6.93 8.26
C ARG A 55 -14.63 5.61 8.89
N VAL A 56 -14.55 4.58 8.06
CA VAL A 56 -14.18 3.23 8.46
C VAL A 56 -12.69 3.04 8.17
N ILE A 57 -11.92 2.78 9.21
CA ILE A 57 -10.48 2.54 9.10
C ILE A 57 -10.24 1.04 9.28
N ARG A 58 -9.67 0.41 8.26
CA ARG A 58 -9.17 -0.97 8.34
C ARG A 58 -7.66 -0.95 8.42
N TRP A 59 -7.09 -2.00 9.00
CA TRP A 59 -5.65 -2.14 9.03
C TRP A 59 -5.22 -3.60 9.02
N GLY A 60 -3.97 -3.85 8.59
CA GLY A 60 -3.34 -5.17 8.58
C GLY A 60 -1.86 -5.07 8.93
N ASP A 61 -1.32 -6.10 9.58
CA ASP A 61 0.11 -6.19 9.90
C ASP A 61 0.94 -6.27 8.62
N LEU A 62 1.98 -5.46 8.50
CA LEU A 62 2.80 -5.39 7.28
C LEU A 62 3.61 -6.69 7.03
N HIS A 63 3.73 -7.55 8.04
CA HIS A 63 4.29 -8.90 7.93
C HIS A 63 3.32 -9.94 7.36
N SER A 64 2.05 -9.57 7.11
CA SER A 64 1.07 -10.45 6.48
C SER A 64 1.45 -10.74 5.02
N GLU A 65 0.81 -11.74 4.42
CA GLU A 65 1.04 -12.06 3.01
C GLU A 65 0.71 -10.84 2.12
N PRO A 66 1.57 -10.47 1.16
CA PRO A 66 1.36 -9.27 0.35
C PRO A 66 0.02 -9.26 -0.38
N ARG A 67 -0.50 -10.43 -0.77
CA ARG A 67 -1.80 -10.56 -1.43
C ARG A 67 -2.95 -10.10 -0.52
N ASP A 68 -2.86 -10.38 0.77
CA ASP A 68 -3.90 -9.99 1.73
C ASP A 68 -3.88 -8.47 1.94
N LEU A 69 -2.68 -7.88 2.00
CA LEU A 69 -2.50 -6.43 2.13
C LEU A 69 -2.96 -5.66 0.89
N THR A 70 -2.61 -6.14 -0.31
CA THR A 70 -3.13 -5.54 -1.56
C THR A 70 -4.64 -5.74 -1.70
N GLY A 71 -5.15 -6.90 -1.22
CA GLY A 71 -6.57 -7.18 -1.15
C GLY A 71 -7.31 -6.19 -0.27
N LEU A 72 -6.75 -5.85 0.90
CA LEU A 72 -7.31 -4.87 1.82
C LEU A 72 -7.49 -3.48 1.16
N ILE A 73 -6.49 -3.02 0.39
CA ILE A 73 -6.56 -1.75 -0.34
C ILE A 73 -7.66 -1.81 -1.40
N ARG A 74 -7.74 -2.92 -2.16
CA ARG A 74 -8.77 -3.09 -3.20
C ARG A 74 -10.17 -3.12 -2.62
N THR A 75 -10.38 -3.80 -1.48
CA THR A 75 -11.70 -3.90 -0.87
C THR A 75 -12.24 -2.58 -0.33
N GLY A 76 -11.37 -1.60 -0.07
CA GLY A 76 -11.81 -0.26 0.36
C GLY A 76 -12.01 0.73 -0.78
N ALA A 77 -11.45 0.45 -1.97
CA ALA A 77 -11.43 1.41 -3.07
C ALA A 77 -12.80 1.51 -3.74
N SER A 78 -13.28 2.75 -3.99
CA SER A 78 -14.64 3.01 -4.50
C SER A 78 -14.67 3.78 -5.82
N GLY A 79 -13.72 3.53 -6.72
CA GLY A 79 -13.52 4.34 -7.93
C GLY A 79 -13.00 5.77 -7.69
N TYR A 80 -13.09 6.29 -6.46
CA TYR A 80 -12.36 7.47 -6.01
C TYR A 80 -10.98 7.10 -5.45
N PRO A 81 -10.00 8.02 -5.47
CA PRO A 81 -8.69 7.75 -4.91
C PRO A 81 -8.77 7.43 -3.42
N LEU A 82 -8.49 6.18 -3.06
CA LEU A 82 -8.45 5.75 -1.67
C LEU A 82 -7.11 6.13 -1.07
N ASN A 83 -7.14 6.59 0.18
CA ASN A 83 -5.95 6.84 0.97
C ASN A 83 -5.62 5.61 1.81
N ALA A 84 -4.49 4.97 1.51
CA ALA A 84 -3.87 3.98 2.37
C ALA A 84 -2.51 4.52 2.87
N PHE A 85 -2.10 4.06 4.05
CA PHE A 85 -0.92 4.55 4.74
C PHE A 85 -0.12 3.37 5.26
N VAL A 86 1.18 3.35 4.99
CA VAL A 86 2.10 2.47 5.71
C VAL A 86 2.57 3.24 6.94
N CYS A 87 2.17 2.75 8.11
CA CYS A 87 2.55 3.31 9.38
C CYS A 87 3.58 2.40 10.05
N GLY A 88 4.69 2.98 10.50
CA GLY A 88 5.76 2.25 11.18
C GLY A 88 6.67 3.21 11.92
N SER A 89 7.33 2.72 12.97
CA SER A 89 8.34 3.49 13.68
C SER A 89 9.64 2.73 13.65
N GLY A 90 10.69 3.35 13.10
CA GLY A 90 12.00 2.70 12.94
C GLY A 90 12.58 2.13 14.24
N ASP A 91 12.21 2.72 15.39
CA ASP A 91 12.74 2.33 16.72
C ASP A 91 11.64 2.00 17.75
N ARG A 92 10.36 1.90 17.35
CA ARG A 92 9.25 1.59 18.27
C ARG A 92 8.25 0.66 17.61
N GLN A 93 7.52 -0.10 18.42
CA GLN A 93 6.40 -0.90 17.94
C GLN A 93 5.38 -0.02 17.21
N ALA A 94 4.90 -0.51 16.06
CA ALA A 94 3.84 0.18 15.33
C ALA A 94 2.59 0.26 16.20
N PHE A 95 1.98 1.45 16.25
CA PHE A 95 0.70 1.61 16.91
C PHE A 95 -0.36 0.86 16.12
N ARG A 96 -1.04 -0.09 16.78
CA ARG A 96 -2.13 -0.88 16.21
C ARG A 96 -3.46 -0.29 16.68
N PRO A 97 -4.28 0.28 15.78
CA PRO A 97 -5.53 0.92 16.16
C PRO A 97 -6.45 -0.07 16.88
N PRO A 98 -7.05 0.32 18.02
CA PRO A 98 -8.06 -0.52 18.67
C PRO A 98 -9.29 -0.64 17.76
N VAL A 99 -10.06 -1.72 17.96
CA VAL A 99 -11.39 -1.85 17.35
C VAL A 99 -12.32 -0.81 17.98
N GLY A 100 -13.08 -0.09 17.15
CA GLY A 100 -13.98 0.95 17.58
C GLY A 100 -13.49 2.39 17.34
N PRO A 101 -14.12 3.39 17.98
CA PRO A 101 -13.78 4.79 17.76
C PRO A 101 -12.36 5.13 18.18
N LEU A 102 -11.65 5.87 17.34
CA LEU A 102 -10.33 6.40 17.63
C LEU A 102 -10.44 7.80 18.24
N SER A 103 -9.68 8.02 19.31
CA SER A 103 -9.47 9.34 19.89
C SER A 103 -8.56 10.20 19.01
N GLU A 104 -8.65 11.51 19.14
CA GLU A 104 -7.78 12.46 18.43
C GLU A 104 -6.29 12.18 18.67
N SER A 105 -5.93 11.77 19.90
CA SER A 105 -4.55 11.39 20.23
C SER A 105 -4.06 10.14 19.48
N GLU A 106 -4.94 9.17 19.25
CA GLU A 106 -4.61 7.95 18.50
C GLU A 106 -4.48 8.25 17.01
N VAL A 107 -5.36 9.10 16.47
CA VAL A 107 -5.25 9.60 15.09
C VAL A 107 -3.95 10.39 14.89
N ALA A 108 -3.61 11.27 15.83
CA ALA A 108 -2.36 12.03 15.79
C ALA A 108 -1.13 11.11 15.89
N LEU A 109 -1.20 10.03 16.68
CA LEU A 109 -0.14 9.04 16.77
C LEU A 109 0.03 8.27 15.45
N LEU A 110 -1.06 7.83 14.84
CA LEU A 110 -1.04 7.20 13.51
C LEU A 110 -0.42 8.11 12.47
N ALA A 111 -0.88 9.36 12.39
CA ALA A 111 -0.38 10.34 11.42
C ALA A 111 1.13 10.58 11.55
N ARG A 112 1.65 10.60 12.78
CA ARG A 112 3.10 10.75 13.05
C ARG A 112 3.93 9.53 12.65
N GLN A 113 3.31 8.36 12.50
CA GLN A 113 3.98 7.12 12.10
C GLN A 113 3.88 6.85 10.59
N VAL A 114 3.20 7.68 9.81
CA VAL A 114 3.10 7.49 8.36
C VAL A 114 4.47 7.65 7.70
N GLN A 115 4.89 6.60 7.00
CA GLN A 115 6.13 6.57 6.22
C GLN A 115 5.87 6.67 4.72
N VAL A 116 4.77 6.06 4.27
CA VAL A 116 4.35 6.05 2.87
C VAL A 116 2.84 6.28 2.80
N VAL A 117 2.43 7.20 1.94
CA VAL A 117 1.03 7.36 1.52
C VAL A 117 0.86 6.64 0.19
N ILE A 118 -0.19 5.83 0.09
CA ILE A 118 -0.55 5.05 -1.09
C ILE A 118 -1.92 5.56 -1.54
N HIS A 119 -1.97 6.17 -2.71
CA HIS A 119 -3.22 6.51 -3.37
C HIS A 119 -3.55 5.45 -4.41
N SER A 120 -4.70 4.81 -4.29
CA SER A 120 -5.26 4.04 -5.40
C SER A 120 -5.79 5.00 -6.47
N ILE A 121 -5.65 4.66 -7.74
CA ILE A 121 -6.15 5.44 -8.87
C ILE A 121 -6.85 4.48 -9.81
N TYR A 122 -7.97 4.92 -10.40
CA TYR A 122 -8.78 4.13 -11.31
C TYR A 122 -9.18 2.79 -10.69
N ASP A 123 -9.89 2.81 -9.56
CA ASP A 123 -10.36 1.58 -8.89
C ASP A 123 -9.22 0.59 -8.52
N ALA A 124 -8.10 1.13 -8.03
CA ALA A 124 -6.89 0.38 -7.70
C ALA A 124 -6.22 -0.36 -8.86
N GLU A 125 -6.47 0.04 -10.11
CA GLU A 125 -5.69 -0.41 -11.27
C GLU A 125 -4.28 0.19 -11.32
N SER A 126 -4.07 1.31 -10.66
CA SER A 126 -2.77 1.98 -10.51
C SER A 126 -2.62 2.54 -9.11
N PHE A 127 -1.36 2.72 -8.69
CA PHE A 127 -1.03 3.27 -7.37
C PHE A 127 -0.03 4.40 -7.51
N LEU A 128 -0.26 5.48 -6.77
CA LEU A 128 0.72 6.53 -6.52
C LEU A 128 1.25 6.35 -5.09
N LEU A 129 2.57 6.20 -4.95
CA LEU A 129 3.23 6.07 -3.67
C LEU A 129 4.00 7.36 -3.38
N LEU A 130 3.77 7.94 -2.21
CA LEU A 130 4.44 9.14 -1.72
C LEU A 130 5.22 8.76 -0.46
N ALA A 131 6.55 8.82 -0.53
CA ALA A 131 7.40 8.68 0.66
C ALA A 131 7.39 9.97 1.47
N ILE A 132 7.25 9.84 2.79
CA ILE A 132 7.25 10.97 3.73
C ILE A 132 8.65 11.22 4.31
N ASP A 133 9.50 10.19 4.33
CA ASP A 133 10.87 10.29 4.82
C ASP A 133 11.91 9.76 3.82
N ASP A 134 13.18 10.15 4.03
CA ASP A 134 14.30 9.82 3.15
C ASP A 134 14.59 8.30 3.07
N LYS A 135 14.26 7.55 4.14
CA LYS A 135 14.51 6.09 4.17
C LYS A 135 13.50 5.36 3.28
N ALA A 136 12.24 5.76 3.35
CA ALA A 136 11.18 5.27 2.48
C ALA A 136 11.43 5.69 1.02
N ASP A 137 11.81 6.94 0.78
CA ASP A 137 12.12 7.43 -0.58
C ASP A 137 13.27 6.63 -1.22
N SER A 138 14.37 6.47 -0.47
CA SER A 138 15.52 5.68 -0.91
C SER A 138 15.16 4.23 -1.23
N LEU A 139 14.25 3.62 -0.46
CA LEU A 139 13.74 2.28 -0.74
C LEU A 139 12.98 2.26 -2.06
N LEU A 140 11.97 3.12 -2.20
CA LEU A 140 11.13 3.16 -3.40
C LEU A 140 11.98 3.39 -4.65
N ALA A 141 12.93 4.32 -4.60
CA ALA A 141 13.87 4.59 -5.69
C ALA A 141 14.77 3.39 -6.04
N SER A 142 15.12 2.55 -5.06
CA SER A 142 15.88 1.32 -5.30
C SER A 142 15.03 0.27 -6.03
N LEU A 143 13.77 0.08 -5.61
CA LEU A 143 12.87 -0.93 -6.17
C LEU A 143 12.44 -0.61 -7.60
N THR A 144 12.20 0.67 -7.91
CA THR A 144 11.86 1.12 -9.26
C THR A 144 13.03 0.95 -10.23
N ARG A 145 14.28 1.20 -9.81
CA ARG A 145 15.46 0.95 -10.63
C ARG A 145 15.60 -0.52 -10.99
N THR A 146 15.46 -1.40 -9.98
CA THR A 146 15.47 -2.84 -10.21
C THR A 146 14.38 -3.27 -11.19
N GLN A 147 13.17 -2.72 -11.10
CA GLN A 147 12.10 -3.07 -12.04
C GLN A 147 12.40 -2.62 -13.48
N ALA A 148 13.01 -1.45 -13.68
CA ALA A 148 13.41 -0.99 -15.01
C ALA A 148 14.47 -1.89 -15.64
N GLU A 149 15.42 -2.39 -14.84
CA GLU A 149 16.49 -3.28 -15.31
C GLU A 149 15.99 -4.68 -15.68
N PHE A 150 14.95 -5.19 -15.00
CA PHE A 150 14.36 -6.50 -15.30
C PHE A 150 13.20 -6.46 -16.30
N GLY A 151 12.61 -5.29 -16.55
CA GLY A 151 11.53 -5.11 -17.52
C GLY A 151 11.96 -5.15 -18.99
N GLU A 152 13.25 -4.94 -19.30
CA GLU A 152 13.79 -5.01 -20.66
C GLU A 152 14.03 -6.45 -21.17
N VAL A 153 13.97 -7.46 -20.31
CA VAL A 153 14.39 -8.83 -20.66
C VAL A 153 13.30 -9.63 -21.40
N ASP A 154 12.05 -9.15 -21.47
CA ASP A 154 10.91 -9.94 -21.98
C ASP A 154 10.34 -9.51 -23.35
N GLU A 155 10.91 -8.51 -24.03
CA GLU A 155 10.36 -8.05 -25.32
C GLU A 155 10.91 -8.78 -26.58
N ASN A 156 11.93 -9.64 -26.46
CA ASN A 156 12.60 -10.23 -27.64
C ASN A 156 12.62 -11.76 -27.72
N ARG A 157 11.74 -12.47 -27.00
CA ARG A 157 11.75 -13.95 -26.99
C ARG A 157 10.48 -14.62 -27.50
N VAL A 158 9.92 -14.14 -28.62
CA VAL A 158 9.03 -14.97 -29.47
C VAL A 158 9.24 -14.65 -30.95
N SER A 159 10.16 -15.37 -31.61
CA SER A 159 9.93 -15.97 -32.93
C SER A 159 11.20 -16.69 -33.40
N GLY A 160 11.25 -17.99 -33.19
CA GLY A 160 12.30 -18.85 -33.70
C GLY A 160 11.80 -20.29 -33.69
N SER A 161 10.71 -20.55 -34.41
CA SER A 161 10.32 -21.93 -34.70
C SER A 161 11.41 -22.57 -35.57
N PRO A 162 12.04 -23.67 -35.16
CA PRO A 162 12.86 -24.46 -36.06
C PRO A 162 11.92 -25.26 -36.95
N GLY A 163 11.95 -24.97 -38.25
CA GLY A 163 11.28 -25.80 -39.25
C GLY A 163 11.94 -27.17 -39.32
N ILE A 164 11.12 -28.21 -39.23
CA ILE A 164 11.35 -29.53 -39.81
C ILE A 164 10.06 -29.92 -40.50
#